data_AF-A0A6A5WGY3-F1
#
_entry.id   AF-A0A6A5WGY3-F1
#
_cell.length_a   1.000
_cell.length_b   1.000
_cell.length_c   1.000
_cell.angle_alpha   90.00
_cell.angle_beta   90.00
_cell.angle_gamma   90.00
#
_symmetry.space_group_name_H-M   'P 1'
#
loop_
_entity.id
_entity.type
_entity.pdbx_description
1 polymer ?
#
loop_
_entity_poly.entity_id
_entity_poly.type
_entity_poly.pdbx_seq_one_letter_code
_entity_poly.pdbx_strand_id
1 'polypeptide(L)'
;MAAAFPTPCPVPDVDRALLGYINSRQETLRIRAALSKYLLSAANGPNSGNIKSYQHLDHQCPNQDTAKRNPPSHLNHTRIDYHHALEDLARARTRHKELQAALEDLWTSHLAEASAQTHAEYDVDVTRSYVSLLQQRRRCLELQVIQESVEKLMNAYPADSHKDPRTLVKQAIGEQPDLPVERLELLSGPEGDQTWVFKLKKEVLDARAKMDRANTARIVAQQEKEGSPSLSHQVYALGHARDDMVAWVEEELSKLNEESEFLEDASPVKRPANHIVPDIHSSEDHIRQGYEGYTASRSRLLDVHEASSRIGTASSSLLPEPLADPPSAAQALLGTQSSKFIVDIICQLPQLTQMSNSERSILQQAVYLKALLSSADEELTEALSRLSEESRLLPSGSKNLLEWGAIACEAEKAVRGFANEERRQGHQEASSVAAMLDLCSLQSEVLAFAK
;
A
#
# COMPACT_ATOMS: atom_id res chain seq x y z
N MET A 1 17.55 7.99 -52.03
CA MET A 1 16.99 7.98 -50.66
C MET A 1 16.16 6.71 -50.54
N ALA A 2 16.72 5.70 -49.87
CA ALA A 2 16.17 4.35 -49.86
C ALA A 2 14.98 4.24 -48.89
N ALA A 3 13.85 3.78 -49.41
CA ALA A 3 12.70 3.37 -48.60
C ALA A 3 13.06 2.06 -47.90
N ALA A 4 13.17 2.09 -46.58
CA ALA A 4 13.31 0.88 -45.77
C ALA A 4 11.95 0.19 -45.72
N PHE A 5 11.83 -0.95 -46.39
CA PHE A 5 10.70 -1.87 -46.20
C PHE A 5 10.78 -2.48 -44.79
N PRO A 6 9.65 -2.61 -44.08
CA PRO A 6 9.65 -3.25 -42.76
C PRO A 6 9.96 -4.74 -42.95
N THR A 7 11.00 -5.21 -42.28
CA THR A 7 11.31 -6.63 -42.18
C THR A 7 10.13 -7.35 -41.50
N PRO A 8 9.57 -8.42 -42.10
CA PRO A 8 8.48 -9.16 -41.48
C PRO A 8 8.95 -9.79 -40.17
N CYS A 9 8.18 -9.58 -39.10
CA CYS A 9 8.46 -10.15 -37.79
C CYS A 9 8.47 -11.69 -37.86
N PRO A 10 9.37 -12.37 -37.14
CA PRO A 10 9.52 -13.83 -37.20
C PRO A 10 8.31 -14.61 -36.64
N VAL A 11 7.32 -13.93 -36.06
CA VAL A 11 6.07 -14.51 -35.58
C VAL A 11 4.88 -13.74 -36.20
N PRO A 12 4.19 -14.31 -37.19
CA PRO A 12 3.13 -13.61 -37.94
C PRO A 12 1.91 -13.29 -37.07
N ASP A 13 1.67 -14.03 -35.99
CA ASP A 13 0.57 -13.77 -35.06
C ASP A 13 0.83 -12.54 -34.18
N VAL A 14 2.08 -12.32 -33.81
CA VAL A 14 2.51 -11.10 -33.10
C VAL A 14 2.42 -9.91 -34.05
N ASP A 15 2.82 -10.07 -35.30
CA ASP A 15 2.66 -9.01 -36.31
C ASP A 15 1.18 -8.68 -36.49
N ARG A 16 0.29 -9.68 -36.65
CA ARG A 16 -1.17 -9.47 -36.72
C ARG A 16 -1.76 -8.76 -35.50
N ALA A 17 -1.31 -9.11 -34.29
CA ALA A 17 -1.76 -8.46 -33.07
C ALA A 17 -1.24 -7.02 -32.96
N LEU A 18 -0.03 -6.75 -33.45
CA LEU A 18 0.62 -5.45 -33.40
C LEU A 18 0.30 -4.55 -34.60
N LEU A 19 -0.23 -5.09 -35.71
CA LEU A 19 -0.57 -4.33 -36.92
C LEU A 19 -1.55 -3.17 -36.62
N GLY A 20 -2.46 -3.33 -35.65
CA GLY A 20 -3.35 -2.25 -35.20
C GLY A 20 -2.65 -1.15 -34.40
N TYR A 21 -1.42 -1.39 -33.93
CA TYR A 21 -0.62 -0.48 -33.11
C TYR A 21 0.65 0.03 -33.82
N ILE A 22 1.08 -0.62 -34.91
CA ILE A 22 2.23 -0.23 -35.73
C ILE A 22 1.78 0.84 -36.73
N ASN A 23 2.03 2.10 -36.40
CA ASN A 23 1.72 3.24 -37.26
C ASN A 23 2.96 3.70 -38.04
N SER A 24 2.75 4.19 -39.27
CA SER A 24 3.82 4.82 -40.03
C SER A 24 4.31 6.10 -39.34
N ARG A 25 5.58 6.51 -39.54
CA ARG A 25 6.13 7.73 -38.89
C ARG A 25 5.28 8.97 -39.15
N GLN A 26 4.74 9.09 -40.36
CA GLN A 26 3.90 10.22 -40.75
C GLN A 26 2.53 10.19 -40.05
N GLU A 27 1.96 9.00 -39.91
CA GLU A 27 0.70 8.78 -39.20
C GLU A 27 0.84 9.03 -37.70
N THR A 28 1.93 8.56 -37.07
CA THR A 28 2.23 8.87 -35.66
C THR A 28 2.35 10.37 -35.42
N LEU A 29 2.96 11.12 -36.34
CA LEU A 29 3.04 12.59 -36.24
C LEU A 29 1.66 13.25 -36.40
N ARG A 30 0.81 12.75 -37.32
CA ARG A 30 -0.57 13.23 -37.49
C ARG A 30 -1.42 12.94 -36.24
N ILE A 31 -1.34 11.72 -35.70
CA ILE A 31 -2.02 11.31 -34.47
C ILE A 31 -1.56 12.19 -33.31
N ARG A 32 -0.25 12.41 -33.13
CA ARG A 32 0.28 13.29 -32.08
C ARG A 32 -0.23 14.72 -32.21
N ALA A 33 -0.29 15.26 -33.44
CA ALA A 33 -0.82 16.60 -33.69
C ALA A 33 -2.35 16.70 -33.48
N ALA A 34 -3.10 15.64 -33.79
CA ALA A 34 -4.54 15.58 -33.54
C ALA A 34 -4.84 15.45 -32.03
N LEU A 35 -4.10 14.59 -31.33
CA LEU A 35 -4.21 14.42 -29.88
C LEU A 35 -3.81 15.69 -29.14
N SER A 36 -2.74 16.37 -29.54
CA SER A 36 -2.36 17.63 -28.92
C SER A 36 -3.44 18.68 -29.11
N LYS A 37 -4.00 18.85 -30.32
CA LYS A 37 -5.15 19.74 -30.56
C LYS A 37 -6.37 19.37 -29.71
N TYR A 38 -6.67 18.08 -29.59
CA TYR A 38 -7.79 17.60 -28.76
C TYR A 38 -7.56 17.92 -27.29
N LEU A 39 -6.39 17.60 -26.73
CA LEU A 39 -6.04 17.88 -25.34
C LEU A 39 -6.00 19.38 -25.05
N LEU A 40 -5.47 20.20 -25.96
CA LEU A 40 -5.52 21.66 -25.83
C LEU A 40 -6.96 22.19 -25.89
N SER A 41 -7.80 21.65 -26.77
CA SER A 41 -9.23 22.02 -26.80
C SER A 41 -9.96 21.57 -25.54
N ALA A 42 -9.52 20.47 -24.91
CA ALA A 42 -10.11 19.93 -23.69
C ALA A 42 -9.71 20.74 -22.45
N ALA A 43 -8.45 21.17 -22.38
CA ALA A 43 -7.94 22.06 -21.35
C ALA A 43 -8.57 23.46 -21.39
N ASN A 44 -8.91 23.96 -22.59
CA ASN A 44 -9.42 25.33 -22.81
C ASN A 44 -10.95 25.41 -22.99
N GLY A 45 -11.70 24.37 -22.62
CA GLY A 45 -13.16 24.35 -22.80
C GLY A 45 -13.89 25.41 -21.93
N PRO A 46 -14.91 26.10 -22.47
CA PRO A 46 -15.57 27.25 -21.82
C PRO A 46 -16.32 26.93 -20.52
N ASN A 47 -16.45 25.65 -20.14
CA ASN A 47 -17.11 25.22 -18.91
C ASN A 47 -16.11 24.87 -17.78
N SER A 48 -14.79 25.01 -17.99
CA SER A 48 -13.78 24.76 -16.94
C SER A 48 -13.52 26.02 -16.11
N GLY A 49 -14.58 26.54 -15.48
CA GLY A 49 -14.49 27.72 -14.62
C GLY A 49 -13.86 27.46 -13.25
N ASN A 50 -13.79 26.20 -12.77
CA ASN A 50 -13.32 25.94 -11.40
C ASN A 50 -12.75 24.55 -11.09
N ILE A 51 -12.55 23.66 -12.08
CA ILE A 51 -12.07 22.29 -11.81
C ILE A 51 -10.94 21.97 -12.80
N LYS A 52 -9.73 22.38 -12.45
CA LYS A 52 -8.49 22.02 -13.17
C LYS A 52 -7.83 20.75 -12.60
N SER A 53 -8.37 20.16 -11.54
CA SER A 53 -7.69 19.09 -10.77
C SER A 53 -7.86 17.67 -11.34
N TYR A 54 -8.93 17.38 -12.10
CA TYR A 54 -9.27 16.00 -12.49
C TYR A 54 -9.43 15.73 -13.99
N GLN A 55 -8.89 16.60 -14.85
CA GLN A 55 -8.97 16.44 -16.31
C GLN A 55 -8.28 15.17 -16.83
N HIS A 56 -7.27 14.66 -16.12
CA HIS A 56 -6.59 13.42 -16.47
C HIS A 56 -7.47 12.18 -16.22
N LEU A 57 -8.28 12.19 -15.15
CA LEU A 57 -9.23 11.12 -14.82
C LEU A 57 -10.40 11.09 -15.79
N ASP A 58 -10.93 12.25 -16.19
CA ASP A 58 -11.99 12.34 -17.21
C ASP A 58 -11.57 11.79 -18.58
N HIS A 59 -10.25 11.72 -18.86
CA HIS A 59 -9.70 11.13 -20.09
C HIS A 59 -9.41 9.63 -19.97
N GLN A 60 -9.16 9.13 -18.76
CA GLN A 60 -9.03 7.70 -18.49
C GLN A 60 -10.41 7.03 -18.36
N CYS A 61 -11.39 7.74 -17.80
CA CYS A 61 -12.77 7.31 -17.60
C CYS A 61 -13.73 8.44 -18.05
N PRO A 62 -14.21 8.43 -19.30
CA PRO A 62 -15.17 9.41 -19.75
C PRO A 62 -16.49 9.26 -18.98
N ASN A 63 -16.81 10.27 -18.18
CA ASN A 63 -18.12 10.44 -17.55
C ASN A 63 -19.19 10.79 -18.60
N GLN A 64 -20.48 10.61 -18.27
CA GLN A 64 -21.59 10.85 -19.22
C GLN A 64 -21.60 12.26 -19.82
N ASP A 65 -21.01 13.25 -19.14
CA ASP A 65 -20.88 14.62 -19.64
C ASP A 65 -19.73 14.80 -20.64
N THR A 66 -18.68 13.99 -20.56
CA THR A 66 -17.57 14.01 -21.53
C THR A 66 -17.85 13.14 -22.76
N ALA A 67 -18.78 12.18 -22.66
CA ALA A 67 -19.29 11.38 -23.79
C ALA A 67 -20.10 12.20 -24.82
N LYS A 68 -20.45 13.45 -24.52
CA LYS A 68 -21.07 14.37 -25.52
C LYS A 68 -20.02 15.02 -26.43
N ARG A 69 -18.73 14.83 -26.14
CA ARG A 69 -17.64 15.41 -26.90
C ARG A 69 -17.18 14.42 -27.96
N ASN A 70 -17.45 14.73 -29.23
CA ASN A 70 -17.04 13.91 -30.36
C ASN A 70 -15.55 13.52 -30.23
N PRO A 71 -15.22 12.22 -30.11
CA PRO A 71 -13.83 11.80 -30.09
C PRO A 71 -13.20 12.12 -31.44
N PRO A 72 -11.91 12.50 -31.49
CA PRO A 72 -11.22 12.65 -32.76
C PRO A 72 -11.24 11.33 -33.52
N SER A 73 -11.64 11.37 -34.80
CA SER A 73 -11.85 10.24 -35.71
C SER A 73 -10.63 9.34 -35.97
N HIS A 74 -9.49 9.64 -35.34
CA HIS A 74 -8.22 8.93 -35.49
C HIS A 74 -7.80 8.16 -34.22
N LEU A 75 -8.66 8.09 -33.20
CA LEU A 75 -8.44 7.23 -32.04
C LEU A 75 -8.79 5.78 -32.38
N ASN A 76 -8.02 4.84 -31.83
CA ASN A 76 -8.19 3.39 -32.04
C ASN A 76 -9.66 2.95 -31.93
N HIS A 77 -10.06 2.03 -32.80
CA HIS A 77 -11.43 1.52 -32.90
C HIS A 77 -12.03 1.12 -31.54
N THR A 78 -11.24 0.50 -30.65
CA THR A 78 -11.68 0.08 -29.31
C THR A 78 -12.17 1.22 -28.43
N ARG A 79 -11.56 2.40 -28.54
CA ARG A 79 -11.96 3.57 -27.75
C ARG A 79 -13.23 4.20 -28.31
N ILE A 80 -13.42 4.12 -29.62
CA ILE A 80 -14.65 4.53 -30.30
C ILE A 80 -15.79 3.59 -29.91
N ASP A 81 -15.54 2.27 -29.90
CA ASP A 81 -16.50 1.26 -29.47
C ASP A 81 -16.93 1.47 -28.01
N TYR A 82 -15.98 1.78 -27.12
CA TYR A 82 -16.28 2.11 -25.73
C TYR A 82 -17.10 3.41 -25.60
N HIS A 83 -16.81 4.42 -26.42
CA HIS A 83 -17.59 5.65 -26.44
C HIS A 83 -19.04 5.39 -26.87
N HIS A 84 -19.25 4.60 -27.92
CA HIS A 84 -20.59 4.17 -28.35
C HIS A 84 -21.31 3.37 -27.27
N ALA A 85 -20.61 2.47 -26.56
CA ALA A 85 -21.18 1.74 -25.44
C ALA A 85 -21.63 2.68 -24.30
N LEU A 86 -20.88 3.76 -24.03
CA LEU A 86 -21.29 4.79 -23.05
C LEU A 86 -22.51 5.60 -23.51
N GLU A 87 -22.58 5.95 -24.80
CA GLU A 87 -23.76 6.59 -25.40
C GLU A 87 -25.00 5.69 -25.30
N ASP A 88 -24.85 4.41 -25.61
CA ASP A 88 -25.90 3.41 -25.49
C ASP A 88 -26.38 3.24 -24.06
N LEU A 89 -25.46 3.21 -23.11
CA LEU A 89 -25.78 3.13 -21.69
C LEU A 89 -26.50 4.40 -21.19
N ALA A 90 -26.11 5.58 -21.67
CA ALA A 90 -26.83 6.82 -21.37
C ALA A 90 -28.24 6.82 -21.96
N ARG A 91 -28.41 6.34 -23.19
CA ARG A 91 -29.73 6.14 -23.84
C ARG A 91 -30.59 5.11 -23.11
N ALA A 92 -30.00 4.02 -22.65
CA ALA A 92 -30.71 3.00 -21.88
C ALA A 92 -31.19 3.55 -20.52
N ARG A 93 -30.34 4.32 -19.82
CA ARG A 93 -30.70 4.94 -18.54
C ARG A 93 -31.81 5.97 -18.67
N THR A 94 -31.79 6.80 -19.72
CA THR A 94 -32.86 7.79 -19.97
C THR A 94 -34.19 7.09 -20.25
N ARG A 95 -34.20 6.09 -21.14
CA ARG A 95 -35.39 5.26 -21.39
C ARG A 95 -35.90 4.56 -20.13
N HIS A 96 -35.01 4.05 -19.28
CA HIS A 96 -35.42 3.43 -18.03
C HIS A 96 -36.12 4.43 -17.09
N LYS A 97 -35.60 5.65 -16.97
CA LYS A 97 -36.23 6.72 -16.19
C LYS A 97 -37.58 7.14 -16.77
N GLU A 98 -37.70 7.25 -18.10
CA GLU A 98 -38.97 7.54 -18.78
C GLU A 98 -40.02 6.44 -18.51
N LEU A 99 -39.61 5.17 -18.57
CA LEU A 99 -40.49 4.04 -18.26
C LEU A 99 -40.89 4.01 -16.78
N GLN A 100 -39.97 4.32 -15.86
CA GLN A 100 -40.29 4.44 -14.45
C GLN A 100 -41.31 5.56 -14.19
N ALA A 101 -41.11 6.73 -14.79
CA ALA A 101 -42.06 7.84 -14.69
C ALA A 101 -43.44 7.46 -15.25
N ALA A 102 -43.49 6.81 -16.42
CA ALA A 102 -44.75 6.34 -17.01
C ALA A 102 -45.46 5.29 -16.14
N LEU A 103 -44.71 4.42 -15.44
CA LEU A 103 -45.29 3.46 -14.49
C LEU A 103 -45.84 4.16 -13.24
N GLU A 104 -45.17 5.18 -12.73
CA GLU A 104 -45.65 6.00 -11.62
C GLU A 104 -46.92 6.77 -11.99
N ASP A 105 -46.98 7.33 -13.21
CA ASP A 105 -48.17 7.99 -13.74
C ASP A 105 -49.36 7.03 -13.88
N LEU A 106 -49.14 5.81 -14.38
CA LEU A 106 -50.18 4.78 -14.45
C LEU A 106 -50.65 4.31 -13.08
N TRP A 107 -49.72 4.21 -12.12
CA TRP A 107 -50.08 3.80 -10.76
C TRP A 107 -50.91 4.87 -10.06
N THR A 108 -50.53 6.14 -10.21
CA THR A 108 -51.28 7.27 -9.66
C THR A 108 -52.65 7.44 -10.34
N SER A 109 -52.75 7.24 -11.65
CA SER A 109 -54.04 7.26 -12.37
C SER A 109 -54.96 6.12 -11.90
N HIS A 110 -54.42 4.90 -11.72
CA HIS A 110 -55.21 3.76 -11.25
C HIS A 110 -55.63 3.92 -9.78
N LEU A 111 -54.81 4.54 -8.93
CA LEU A 111 -55.19 4.85 -7.55
C LEU A 111 -56.31 5.91 -7.49
N ALA A 112 -56.27 6.91 -8.38
CA ALA A 112 -57.31 7.92 -8.50
C ALA A 112 -58.64 7.33 -9.04
N GLU A 113 -58.58 6.50 -10.08
CA GLU A 113 -59.76 5.81 -10.64
C GLU A 113 -60.35 4.77 -9.68
N ALA A 114 -59.51 4.00 -8.96
CA ALA A 114 -59.98 3.03 -7.96
C ALA A 114 -60.70 3.69 -6.78
N SER A 115 -60.37 4.95 -6.44
CA SER A 115 -61.06 5.71 -5.40
C SER A 115 -62.45 6.19 -5.82
N ALA A 116 -62.71 6.31 -7.13
CA ALA A 116 -64.01 6.72 -7.68
C ALA A 116 -64.97 5.53 -7.90
N GLN A 117 -64.46 4.30 -7.98
CA GLN A 117 -65.20 3.08 -8.34
C GLN A 117 -65.56 2.19 -7.12
N THR A 118 -66.05 2.76 -6.02
CA THR A 118 -66.36 2.00 -4.78
C THR A 118 -67.66 1.17 -4.81
N HIS A 119 -68.35 1.02 -5.95
CA HIS A 119 -69.68 0.39 -6.01
C HIS A 119 -69.90 -0.73 -7.06
N ALA A 120 -68.85 -1.34 -7.59
CA ALA A 120 -69.01 -2.57 -8.38
C ALA A 120 -68.52 -3.77 -7.56
N GLU A 121 -69.39 -4.77 -7.32
CA GLU A 121 -69.01 -6.09 -6.82
C GLU A 121 -68.03 -6.73 -7.82
N TYR A 122 -66.74 -6.51 -7.62
CA TYR A 122 -65.70 -7.22 -8.35
C TYR A 122 -65.59 -8.63 -7.78
N ASP A 123 -65.80 -9.62 -8.65
CA ASP A 123 -65.59 -11.03 -8.31
C ASP A 123 -64.09 -11.27 -8.00
N VAL A 124 -63.79 -11.37 -6.71
CA VAL A 124 -62.43 -11.47 -6.15
C VAL A 124 -61.74 -12.75 -6.66
N ASP A 125 -62.50 -13.79 -6.99
CA ASP A 125 -61.93 -15.06 -7.47
C ASP A 125 -61.53 -15.00 -8.94
N VAL A 126 -62.27 -14.28 -9.78
CA VAL A 126 -61.93 -14.03 -11.19
C VAL A 126 -60.70 -13.11 -11.28
N THR A 127 -60.61 -12.08 -10.44
CA THR A 127 -59.43 -11.21 -10.41
C THR A 127 -58.19 -11.94 -9.89
N ARG A 128 -58.33 -12.78 -8.86
CA ARG A 128 -57.22 -13.60 -8.32
C ARG A 128 -56.71 -14.64 -9.32
N SER A 129 -57.62 -15.30 -10.04
CA SER A 129 -57.24 -16.26 -11.10
C SER A 129 -56.62 -15.57 -12.32
N TYR A 130 -57.08 -14.35 -12.66
CA TYR A 130 -56.46 -13.55 -13.70
C TYR A 130 -55.05 -13.07 -13.31
N VAL A 131 -54.85 -12.61 -12.06
CA VAL A 131 -53.53 -12.21 -11.55
C VAL A 131 -52.57 -13.39 -11.51
N SER A 132 -53.01 -14.58 -11.10
CA SER A 132 -52.14 -15.76 -11.10
C SER A 132 -51.75 -16.17 -12.52
N LEU A 133 -52.65 -16.04 -13.50
CA LEU A 133 -52.36 -16.27 -14.91
C LEU A 133 -51.36 -15.24 -15.47
N LEU A 134 -51.46 -13.97 -15.07
CA LEU A 134 -50.48 -12.93 -15.43
C LEU A 134 -49.10 -13.21 -14.83
N GLN A 135 -49.04 -13.62 -13.57
CA GLN A 135 -47.79 -14.01 -12.92
C GLN A 135 -47.16 -15.23 -13.60
N GLN A 136 -47.96 -16.22 -13.98
CA GLN A 136 -47.50 -17.37 -14.75
C GLN A 136 -46.96 -16.96 -16.13
N ARG A 137 -47.68 -16.10 -16.87
CA ARG A 137 -47.19 -15.58 -18.16
C ARG A 137 -45.89 -14.81 -18.03
N ARG A 138 -45.76 -13.97 -17.00
CA ARG A 138 -44.51 -13.25 -16.70
C ARG A 138 -43.37 -14.22 -16.44
N ARG A 139 -43.59 -15.24 -15.61
CA ARG A 139 -42.58 -16.26 -15.31
C ARG A 139 -42.19 -17.06 -16.56
N CYS A 140 -43.13 -17.34 -17.46
CA CYS A 140 -42.83 -17.96 -18.75
C CYS A 140 -41.96 -17.06 -19.64
N LEU A 141 -42.25 -15.75 -19.72
CA LEU A 141 -41.43 -14.80 -20.47
C LEU A 141 -40.01 -14.68 -19.88
N GLU A 142 -39.89 -14.63 -18.56
CA GLU A 142 -38.60 -14.60 -17.87
C GLU A 142 -37.79 -15.87 -18.17
N LEU A 143 -38.42 -17.05 -18.13
CA LEU A 143 -37.77 -18.32 -18.50
C LEU A 143 -37.39 -18.36 -19.99
N GLN A 144 -38.21 -17.80 -20.87
CA GLN A 144 -37.90 -17.72 -22.30
C GLN A 144 -36.67 -16.82 -22.54
N VAL A 145 -36.56 -15.68 -21.85
CA VAL A 145 -35.37 -14.82 -21.93
C VAL A 145 -34.11 -15.56 -21.44
N ILE A 146 -34.22 -16.32 -20.34
CA ILE A 146 -33.12 -17.14 -19.84
C ILE A 146 -32.75 -18.20 -20.89
N GLN A 147 -33.71 -18.92 -21.45
CA GLN A 147 -33.46 -19.90 -22.51
C GLN A 147 -32.79 -19.28 -23.73
N GLU A 148 -33.30 -18.16 -24.25
CA GLU A 148 -32.70 -17.44 -25.37
C GLU A 148 -31.28 -16.98 -25.07
N SER A 149 -31.00 -16.53 -23.84
CA SER A 149 -29.64 -16.14 -23.42
C SER A 149 -28.69 -17.34 -23.32
N VAL A 150 -29.17 -18.49 -22.82
CA VAL A 150 -28.38 -19.73 -22.77
C VAL A 150 -28.10 -20.22 -24.17
N GLU A 151 -29.09 -20.21 -25.07
CA GLU A 151 -28.89 -20.55 -26.48
C GLU A 151 -27.88 -19.61 -27.16
N LYS A 152 -27.96 -18.29 -26.90
CA LYS A 152 -26.95 -17.33 -27.37
C LYS A 152 -25.55 -17.63 -26.83
N LEU A 153 -25.43 -18.01 -25.56
CA LEU A 153 -24.14 -18.39 -24.96
C LEU A 153 -23.60 -19.71 -25.55
N MET A 154 -24.46 -20.70 -25.77
CA MET A 154 -24.09 -21.96 -26.42
C MET A 154 -23.68 -21.76 -27.89
N ASN A 155 -24.30 -20.80 -28.59
CA ASN A 155 -23.93 -20.45 -29.96
C ASN A 155 -22.67 -19.57 -30.02
N ALA A 156 -22.43 -18.72 -29.02
CA ALA A 156 -21.23 -17.89 -28.93
C ALA A 156 -20.00 -18.71 -28.48
N TYR A 157 -20.20 -19.77 -27.72
CA TYR A 157 -19.19 -20.75 -27.31
C TYR A 157 -19.61 -22.15 -27.79
N PRO A 158 -19.42 -22.49 -29.09
CA PRO A 158 -19.55 -23.88 -29.49
C PRO A 158 -18.54 -24.68 -28.66
N ALA A 159 -19.05 -25.65 -27.90
CA ALA A 159 -18.25 -26.51 -27.05
C ALA A 159 -17.18 -27.23 -27.89
N ASP A 160 -15.96 -26.67 -27.92
CA ASP A 160 -14.75 -27.30 -28.44
C ASP A 160 -14.26 -28.34 -27.38
N SER A 161 -15.20 -29.13 -26.84
CA SER A 161 -15.06 -29.84 -25.56
C SER A 161 -14.29 -31.15 -25.63
N HIS A 162 -13.60 -31.46 -26.73
CA HIS A 162 -12.81 -32.69 -26.85
C HIS A 162 -11.52 -32.56 -27.67
N LYS A 163 -10.85 -31.41 -27.63
CA LYS A 163 -9.44 -31.34 -28.07
C LYS A 163 -8.56 -31.46 -26.83
N ASP A 164 -7.97 -32.64 -26.66
CA ASP A 164 -6.95 -32.95 -25.64
C ASP A 164 -5.95 -31.79 -25.58
N PRO A 165 -5.63 -31.19 -24.41
CA PRO A 165 -4.82 -29.96 -24.33
C PRO A 165 -3.48 -30.04 -25.06
N ARG A 166 -2.92 -31.25 -25.23
CA ARG A 166 -1.74 -31.50 -26.06
C ARG A 166 -1.94 -31.19 -27.54
N THR A 167 -3.13 -31.46 -28.09
CA THR A 167 -3.47 -31.17 -29.49
C THR A 167 -3.66 -29.68 -29.73
N LEU A 168 -4.22 -28.94 -28.77
CA LEU A 168 -4.32 -27.48 -28.82
C LEU A 168 -2.93 -26.82 -28.76
N VAL A 169 -2.05 -27.31 -27.89
CA VAL A 169 -0.66 -26.81 -27.80
C VAL A 169 0.12 -27.12 -29.07
N LYS A 170 -0.02 -28.32 -29.65
CA LYS A 170 0.61 -28.69 -30.94
C LYS A 170 0.09 -27.85 -32.12
N GLN A 171 -1.20 -27.50 -32.14
CA GLN A 171 -1.77 -26.66 -33.19
C GLN A 171 -1.38 -25.18 -33.05
N ALA A 172 -1.32 -24.67 -31.83
CA ALA A 172 -1.01 -23.26 -31.57
C ALA A 172 0.49 -22.94 -31.66
N ILE A 173 1.35 -23.88 -31.27
CA ILE A 173 2.81 -23.62 -31.10
C ILE A 173 3.65 -24.41 -32.11
N GLY A 174 3.09 -25.41 -32.79
CA GLY A 174 3.83 -26.35 -33.62
C GLY A 174 4.56 -27.42 -32.80
N GLU A 175 5.06 -28.46 -33.46
CA GLU A 175 5.82 -29.52 -32.79
C GLU A 175 7.20 -28.99 -32.39
N GLN A 176 7.49 -28.99 -31.08
CA GLN A 176 8.74 -28.50 -30.53
C GLN A 176 9.91 -29.32 -31.11
N PRO A 177 10.94 -28.68 -31.69
CA PRO A 177 12.09 -29.41 -32.20
C PRO A 177 12.82 -30.09 -31.04
N ASP A 178 13.19 -31.36 -31.23
CA ASP A 178 13.96 -32.11 -30.26
C ASP A 178 15.27 -31.37 -29.94
N LEU A 179 15.52 -31.18 -28.65
CA LEU A 179 16.69 -30.46 -28.16
C LEU A 179 17.97 -31.21 -28.59
N PRO A 180 19.01 -30.49 -29.07
CA PRO A 180 20.28 -31.11 -29.42
C PRO A 180 20.90 -31.75 -28.18
N VAL A 181 21.12 -33.08 -28.28
CA VAL A 181 21.60 -33.98 -27.22
C VAL A 181 22.89 -33.47 -26.55
N GLU A 182 23.72 -32.71 -27.28
CA GLU A 182 24.99 -32.15 -26.81
C GLU A 182 24.86 -31.13 -25.66
N ARG A 183 23.69 -30.48 -25.46
CA ARG A 183 23.50 -29.57 -24.31
C ARG A 183 23.06 -30.26 -23.02
N LEU A 184 22.52 -31.48 -23.11
CA LEU A 184 22.20 -32.27 -21.94
C LEU A 184 23.45 -32.93 -21.36
N GLU A 185 24.42 -33.28 -22.21
CA GLU A 185 25.71 -33.84 -21.75
C GLU A 185 26.56 -32.80 -21.00
N LEU A 186 26.46 -31.51 -21.34
CA LEU A 186 27.20 -30.45 -20.64
C LEU A 186 26.66 -30.11 -19.24
N LEU A 187 25.39 -30.45 -18.97
CA LEU A 187 24.77 -30.35 -17.64
C LEU A 187 24.88 -31.65 -16.84
N SER A 188 25.42 -32.72 -17.44
CA SER A 188 25.57 -34.03 -16.82
C SER A 188 26.99 -34.18 -16.28
N GLY A 189 27.28 -33.53 -15.15
CA GLY A 189 28.52 -33.75 -14.42
C GLY A 189 28.45 -35.10 -13.67
N PRO A 190 29.47 -35.98 -13.74
CA PRO A 190 29.24 -37.41 -13.51
C PRO A 190 28.97 -37.85 -12.07
N GLU A 191 29.08 -37.01 -11.04
CA GLU A 191 28.92 -37.49 -9.64
C GLU A 191 28.11 -36.59 -8.70
N GLY A 192 27.94 -35.29 -9.00
CA GLY A 192 27.17 -34.38 -8.15
C GLY A 192 25.65 -34.52 -8.29
N ASP A 193 25.19 -34.78 -9.51
CA ASP A 193 23.78 -34.59 -9.88
C ASP A 193 22.86 -35.71 -9.40
N GLN A 194 23.36 -36.94 -9.30
CA GLN A 194 22.53 -38.05 -8.83
C GLN A 194 22.05 -37.80 -7.39
N THR A 195 22.91 -37.28 -6.51
CA THR A 195 22.53 -36.99 -5.13
C THR A 195 21.48 -35.88 -5.05
N TRP A 196 21.59 -34.84 -5.86
CA TRP A 196 20.60 -33.77 -5.95
C TRP A 196 19.29 -34.23 -6.58
N VAL A 197 19.36 -35.08 -7.60
CA VAL A 197 18.18 -35.71 -8.21
C VAL A 197 17.50 -36.67 -7.23
N PHE A 198 18.25 -37.42 -6.41
CA PHE A 198 17.68 -38.27 -5.37
C PHE A 198 17.07 -37.46 -4.23
N LYS A 199 17.72 -36.36 -3.81
CA LYS A 199 17.15 -35.41 -2.82
C LYS A 199 15.86 -34.79 -3.37
N LEU A 200 15.86 -34.33 -4.62
CA LEU A 200 14.68 -33.76 -5.25
C LEU A 200 13.57 -34.79 -5.39
N LYS A 201 13.87 -36.01 -5.84
CA LYS A 201 12.88 -37.10 -5.91
C LYS A 201 12.31 -37.43 -4.53
N LYS A 202 13.16 -37.46 -3.50
CA LYS A 202 12.73 -37.68 -2.12
C LYS A 202 11.80 -36.55 -1.65
N GLU A 203 12.19 -35.29 -1.84
CA GLU A 203 11.35 -34.14 -1.47
C GLU A 203 10.05 -34.08 -2.27
N VAL A 204 10.06 -34.41 -3.55
CA VAL A 204 8.85 -34.48 -4.38
C VAL A 204 7.92 -35.60 -3.89
N LEU A 205 8.46 -36.75 -3.48
CA LEU A 205 7.66 -37.84 -2.90
C LEU A 205 7.12 -37.46 -1.52
N ASP A 206 7.92 -36.81 -0.67
CA ASP A 206 7.50 -36.35 0.65
C ASP A 206 6.44 -35.23 0.54
N ALA A 207 6.61 -34.29 -0.39
CA ALA A 207 5.62 -33.26 -0.70
C ALA A 207 4.32 -33.87 -1.23
N ARG A 208 4.40 -34.86 -2.13
CA ARG A 208 3.22 -35.58 -2.63
C ARG A 208 2.51 -36.33 -1.52
N ALA A 209 3.25 -37.03 -0.66
CA ALA A 209 2.68 -37.74 0.48
C ALA A 209 2.01 -36.77 1.49
N LYS A 210 2.59 -35.60 1.73
CA LYS A 210 1.99 -34.53 2.55
C LYS A 210 0.69 -34.00 1.92
N MET A 211 0.70 -33.74 0.61
CA MET A 211 -0.48 -33.30 -0.14
C MET A 211 -1.60 -34.34 -0.11
N ASP A 212 -1.28 -35.61 -0.33
CA ASP A 212 -2.25 -36.70 -0.30
C ASP A 212 -2.86 -36.85 1.11
N ARG A 213 -2.05 -36.77 2.18
CA ARG A 213 -2.56 -36.74 3.56
C ARG A 213 -3.50 -35.55 3.80
N ALA A 214 -3.11 -34.34 3.39
CA ALA A 214 -3.94 -33.15 3.53
C ALA A 214 -5.27 -33.26 2.77
N ASN A 215 -5.23 -33.82 1.55
CA ASN A 215 -6.44 -34.09 0.76
C ASN A 215 -7.34 -35.13 1.42
N THR A 216 -6.79 -36.22 1.96
CA THR A 216 -7.60 -37.21 2.69
C THR A 216 -8.22 -36.62 3.96
N ALA A 217 -7.46 -35.82 4.73
CA ALA A 217 -7.98 -35.13 5.91
C ALA A 217 -9.11 -34.14 5.55
N ARG A 218 -8.97 -33.43 4.42
CA ARG A 218 -10.00 -32.52 3.92
C ARG A 218 -11.29 -33.25 3.53
N ILE A 219 -11.19 -34.41 2.89
CA ILE A 219 -12.34 -35.23 2.51
C ILE A 219 -13.05 -35.77 3.76
N VAL A 220 -12.30 -36.29 4.73
CA VAL A 220 -12.85 -36.76 6.02
C VAL A 220 -13.56 -35.61 6.75
N ALA A 221 -12.92 -34.44 6.85
CA ALA A 221 -13.52 -33.25 7.48
C ALA A 221 -14.73 -32.69 6.72
N GLN A 222 -14.88 -32.98 5.42
CA GLN A 222 -16.08 -32.63 4.65
C GLN A 222 -17.21 -33.63 4.89
N GLN A 223 -16.90 -34.92 5.06
CA GLN A 223 -17.88 -35.97 5.37
C GLN A 223 -18.42 -35.84 6.81
N GLU A 224 -17.61 -35.39 7.77
CA GLU A 224 -18.04 -35.16 9.15
C GLU A 224 -18.91 -33.90 9.34
N LYS A 225 -18.97 -33.01 8.35
CA LYS A 225 -19.75 -31.75 8.41
C LYS A 225 -21.24 -31.88 8.07
N GLU A 226 -21.74 -33.09 7.77
CA GLU A 226 -23.17 -33.32 7.50
C GLU A 226 -24.03 -33.36 8.78
N GLY A 227 -23.43 -33.27 9.98
CA GLY A 227 -24.14 -33.10 11.26
C GLY A 227 -23.92 -31.71 11.87
N SER A 228 -24.95 -31.14 12.52
CA SER A 228 -24.80 -29.91 13.30
C SER A 228 -23.75 -30.13 14.41
N PRO A 229 -22.65 -29.35 14.46
CA PRO A 229 -21.57 -29.60 15.41
C PRO A 229 -22.06 -29.38 16.85
N SER A 230 -21.82 -30.34 17.74
CA SER A 230 -22.12 -30.17 19.16
C SER A 230 -21.20 -29.09 19.77
N LEU A 231 -21.71 -28.34 20.76
CA LEU A 231 -20.96 -27.27 21.43
C LEU A 231 -19.59 -27.73 21.94
N SER A 232 -19.49 -28.98 22.41
CA SER A 232 -18.22 -29.60 22.84
C SER A 232 -17.20 -29.72 21.71
N HIS A 233 -17.62 -30.10 20.50
CA HIS A 233 -16.74 -30.16 19.33
C HIS A 233 -16.32 -28.77 18.87
N GLN A 234 -17.21 -27.77 18.99
CA GLN A 234 -16.87 -26.39 18.66
C GLN A 234 -15.84 -25.80 19.63
N VAL A 235 -15.98 -26.05 20.94
CA VAL A 235 -15.01 -25.63 21.96
C VAL A 235 -13.67 -26.35 21.78
N TYR A 236 -13.70 -27.65 21.46
CA TYR A 236 -12.49 -28.41 21.17
C TYR A 236 -11.78 -27.91 19.89
N ALA A 237 -12.53 -27.65 18.82
CA ALA A 237 -11.98 -27.10 17.58
C ALA A 237 -11.41 -25.68 17.76
N LEU A 238 -12.05 -24.84 18.58
CA LEU A 238 -11.53 -23.52 18.95
C LEU A 238 -10.26 -23.64 19.81
N GLY A 239 -10.22 -24.60 20.73
CA GLY A 239 -9.02 -24.93 21.50
C GLY A 239 -7.86 -25.35 20.58
N HIS A 240 -8.14 -26.24 19.63
CA HIS A 240 -7.13 -26.70 18.68
C HIS A 240 -6.68 -25.59 17.73
N ALA A 241 -7.60 -24.76 17.22
CA ALA A 241 -7.26 -23.61 16.40
C ALA A 241 -6.43 -22.57 17.16
N ARG A 242 -6.70 -22.37 18.46
CA ARG A 242 -5.86 -21.55 19.33
C ARG A 242 -4.46 -22.15 19.44
N ASP A 243 -4.36 -23.44 19.71
CA ASP A 243 -3.07 -24.11 19.89
C ASP A 243 -2.25 -24.12 18.58
N ASP A 244 -2.91 -24.26 17.42
CA ASP A 244 -2.28 -24.14 16.10
C ASP A 244 -1.82 -22.70 15.81
N MET A 245 -2.62 -21.69 16.18
CA MET A 245 -2.18 -20.28 16.07
C MET A 245 -1.01 -19.99 17.00
N VAL A 246 -0.99 -20.54 18.21
CA VAL A 246 0.13 -20.43 19.13
C VAL A 246 1.36 -21.09 18.54
N ALA A 247 1.24 -22.32 18.02
CA ALA A 247 2.36 -23.02 17.40
C ALA A 247 2.89 -22.27 16.16
N TRP A 248 2.00 -21.70 15.34
CA TRP A 248 2.39 -20.89 14.20
C TRP A 248 3.09 -19.60 14.63
N VAL A 249 2.59 -18.90 15.65
CA VAL A 249 3.25 -17.71 16.21
C VAL A 249 4.60 -18.09 16.81
N GLU A 250 4.69 -19.20 17.54
CA GLU A 250 5.96 -19.71 18.09
C GLU A 250 6.96 -20.08 16.99
N GLU A 251 6.51 -20.69 15.89
CA GLU A 251 7.34 -21.00 14.72
C GLU A 251 7.81 -19.71 14.01
N GLU A 252 6.93 -18.72 13.88
CA GLU A 252 7.29 -17.45 13.26
C GLU A 252 8.21 -16.61 14.16
N LEU A 253 8.02 -16.67 15.48
CA LEU A 253 8.94 -16.10 16.47
C LEU A 253 10.27 -16.86 16.51
N SER A 254 10.29 -18.18 16.29
CA SER A 254 11.54 -18.93 16.22
C SER A 254 12.33 -18.59 14.96
N LYS A 255 11.66 -18.39 13.81
CA LYS A 255 12.31 -17.89 12.59
C LYS A 255 12.91 -16.50 12.78
N LEU A 256 12.22 -15.62 13.50
CA LEU A 256 12.74 -14.30 13.88
C LEU A 256 13.94 -14.40 14.83
N ASN A 257 13.97 -15.39 15.72
CA ASN A 257 15.09 -15.62 16.63
C ASN A 257 16.33 -16.17 15.89
N GLU A 258 16.15 -17.02 14.88
CA GLU A 258 17.23 -17.50 14.01
C GLU A 258 17.81 -16.38 13.11
N GLU A 259 16.99 -15.43 12.66
CA GLU A 259 17.48 -14.19 12.01
C GLU A 259 18.14 -13.20 13.02
N SER A 260 17.82 -13.32 14.31
CA SER A 260 18.40 -12.51 15.39
C SER A 260 19.76 -13.03 15.87
N GLU A 261 20.14 -14.29 15.66
CA GLU A 261 21.47 -14.80 16.02
C GLU A 261 22.61 -14.15 15.19
N PHE A 262 22.26 -13.53 14.05
CA PHE A 262 23.16 -12.65 13.27
C PHE A 262 23.13 -11.17 13.72
N LEU A 263 22.27 -10.81 14.68
CA LEU A 263 21.98 -9.44 15.14
C LEU A 263 22.08 -9.25 16.67
N GLU A 264 22.47 -10.30 17.42
CA GLU A 264 22.68 -10.28 18.87
C GLU A 264 24.06 -9.73 19.28
N ASP A 265 24.36 -8.48 18.92
CA ASP A 265 25.24 -7.65 19.75
C ASP A 265 24.75 -6.20 19.80
N ALA A 266 23.45 -6.04 20.08
CA ALA A 266 22.88 -4.73 20.32
C ALA A 266 21.70 -4.77 21.30
N SER A 267 22.00 -4.86 22.59
CA SER A 267 21.16 -4.23 23.62
C SER A 267 21.84 -4.20 25.00
N PRO A 268 21.52 -3.24 25.91
CA PRO A 268 20.13 -2.80 26.09
C PRO A 268 19.86 -1.34 26.52
N VAL A 269 18.59 -0.99 26.29
CA VAL A 269 17.77 0.04 26.97
C VAL A 269 17.88 1.48 26.46
N LYS A 270 16.89 1.90 25.65
CA LYS A 270 16.32 3.24 25.73
C LYS A 270 14.81 3.16 25.91
N ARG A 271 14.36 3.65 27.06
CA ARG A 271 12.95 3.93 27.39
C ARG A 271 12.39 4.96 26.40
N PRO A 272 11.08 4.94 26.09
CA PRO A 272 10.47 5.99 25.29
C PRO A 272 10.40 7.28 26.12
N ALA A 273 11.18 8.28 25.75
CA ALA A 273 11.00 9.64 26.24
C ALA A 273 9.87 10.27 25.40
N ASN A 274 8.74 10.50 26.06
CA ASN A 274 7.62 11.25 25.52
C ASN A 274 8.11 12.60 24.96
N HIS A 275 7.75 12.88 23.72
CA HIS A 275 7.88 14.21 23.12
C HIS A 275 6.97 15.19 23.87
N ILE A 276 7.54 15.86 24.87
CA ILE A 276 7.04 17.14 25.36
C ILE A 276 8.00 18.17 24.80
N VAL A 277 7.46 19.12 24.04
CA VAL A 277 8.14 20.31 23.52
C VAL A 277 9.04 20.88 24.62
N PRO A 278 10.38 20.90 24.46
CA PRO A 278 11.24 21.37 25.53
C PRO A 278 11.06 22.88 25.67
N ASP A 279 10.67 23.28 26.87
CA ASP A 279 10.75 24.64 27.36
C ASP A 279 12.19 25.14 27.17
N ILE A 280 12.36 26.20 26.37
CA ILE A 280 13.68 26.70 25.93
C ILE A 280 14.57 26.99 27.14
N HIS A 281 13.98 27.46 28.24
CA HIS A 281 14.69 27.76 29.48
C HIS A 281 15.26 26.52 30.18
N SER A 282 14.54 25.38 30.16
CA SER A 282 15.07 24.15 30.76
C SER A 282 16.19 23.54 29.93
N SER A 283 16.14 23.74 28.60
CA SER A 283 17.21 23.31 27.69
C SER A 283 18.49 24.15 27.85
N GLU A 284 18.36 25.45 28.05
CA GLU A 284 19.50 26.35 28.32
C GLU A 284 20.16 26.02 29.68
N ASP A 285 19.37 25.75 30.71
CA ASP A 285 19.88 25.35 32.02
C ASP A 285 20.63 24.00 31.95
N HIS A 286 20.13 23.04 31.17
CA HIS A 286 20.80 21.75 30.98
C HIS A 286 22.12 21.90 30.21
N ILE A 287 22.15 22.76 29.18
CA ILE A 287 23.36 23.07 28.41
C ILE A 287 24.39 23.77 29.31
N ARG A 288 23.96 24.73 30.13
CA ARG A 288 24.84 25.43 31.09
C ARG A 288 25.44 24.45 32.10
N GLN A 289 24.62 23.56 32.66
CA GLN A 289 25.08 22.55 33.61
C GLN A 289 26.04 21.54 32.96
N GLY A 290 25.80 21.18 31.70
CA GLY A 290 26.73 20.38 30.89
C GLY A 290 28.07 21.09 30.66
N TYR A 291 28.04 22.39 30.36
CA TYR A 291 29.24 23.21 30.19
C TYR A 291 30.03 23.39 31.49
N GLU A 292 29.35 23.57 32.62
CA GLU A 292 29.98 23.60 33.96
C GLU A 292 30.64 22.26 34.31
N GLY A 293 29.99 21.14 33.99
CA GLY A 293 30.58 19.80 34.17
C GLY A 293 31.80 19.58 33.28
N TYR A 294 31.76 20.08 32.04
CA TYR A 294 32.90 20.04 31.12
C TYR A 294 34.07 20.89 31.59
N THR A 295 33.84 22.14 32.02
CA THR A 295 34.90 23.03 32.50
C THR A 295 35.54 22.53 33.79
N ALA A 296 34.74 22.00 34.73
CA ALA A 296 35.25 21.39 35.95
C ALA A 296 36.08 20.11 35.68
N SER A 297 35.68 19.30 34.71
CA SER A 297 36.46 18.12 34.29
C SER A 297 37.77 18.54 33.62
N ARG A 298 37.74 19.59 32.79
CA ARG A 298 38.91 20.13 32.10
C ARG A 298 39.90 20.78 33.07
N SER A 299 39.42 21.51 34.08
CA SER A 299 40.29 22.08 35.11
C SER A 299 40.98 20.98 35.92
N ARG A 300 40.24 19.93 36.32
CA ARG A 300 40.83 18.75 37.00
C ARG A 300 41.90 18.06 36.15
N LEU A 301 41.68 17.93 34.84
CA LEU A 301 42.65 17.34 33.93
C LEU A 301 43.92 18.21 33.83
N LEU A 302 43.76 19.53 33.76
CA LEU A 302 44.88 20.47 33.80
C LEU A 302 45.64 20.39 35.14
N ASP A 303 44.95 20.29 36.27
CA ASP A 303 45.57 20.13 37.59
C ASP A 303 46.38 18.83 37.67
N VAL A 304 45.87 17.72 37.12
CA VAL A 304 46.59 16.44 37.04
C VAL A 304 47.80 16.51 36.11
N HIS A 305 47.67 17.23 34.99
CA HIS A 305 48.77 17.46 34.06
C HIS A 305 49.85 18.35 34.69
N GLU A 306 49.49 19.41 35.40
CA GLU A 306 50.42 20.26 36.15
C GLU A 306 51.09 19.48 37.29
N ALA A 307 50.36 18.65 38.01
CA ALA A 307 50.93 17.77 39.04
C ALA A 307 51.94 16.78 38.45
N SER A 308 51.63 16.20 37.28
CA SER A 308 52.54 15.30 36.56
C SER A 308 53.77 16.05 36.02
N SER A 309 53.60 17.30 35.56
CA SER A 309 54.70 18.15 35.10
C SER A 309 55.62 18.59 36.25
N ARG A 310 55.10 18.80 37.47
CA ARG A 310 55.90 19.16 38.65
C ARG A 310 56.72 17.98 39.21
N ILE A 311 56.23 16.75 39.06
CA ILE A 311 56.95 15.53 39.45
C ILE A 311 58.19 15.29 38.55
N GLY A 312 58.16 15.78 37.31
CA GLY A 312 59.30 15.68 36.37
C GLY A 312 60.47 16.66 36.64
N THR A 313 60.30 17.67 37.50
CA THR A 313 61.31 18.71 37.75
C THR A 313 61.95 18.68 39.14
N ALA A 314 61.56 17.74 40.01
CA ALA A 314 62.00 17.68 41.41
C ALA A 314 63.23 16.78 41.66
N SER A 315 64.14 16.64 40.69
CA SER A 315 65.39 15.90 40.89
C SER A 315 66.56 16.50 40.10
N SER A 316 67.00 17.70 40.48
CA SER A 316 68.41 18.10 40.36
C SER A 316 68.75 19.30 41.26
N SER A 317 69.39 18.98 42.38
CA SER A 317 70.46 19.71 43.09
C SER A 317 70.42 21.25 43.24
N LEU A 318 70.19 21.68 44.49
CA LEU A 318 71.04 22.59 45.29
C LEU A 318 72.02 23.54 44.56
N LEU A 319 71.68 24.85 44.55
CA LEU A 319 72.44 26.12 44.84
C LEU A 319 73.98 26.22 44.61
N PRO A 320 74.61 27.43 44.43
CA PRO A 320 74.10 28.80 44.72
C PRO A 320 74.40 29.92 43.67
N GLU A 321 73.77 31.07 43.92
CA GLU A 321 73.95 32.44 43.35
C GLU A 321 75.42 32.91 43.17
N PRO A 322 75.74 33.89 42.28
CA PRO A 322 75.50 35.32 42.59
C PRO A 322 75.12 36.26 41.41
N LEU A 323 74.30 37.27 41.73
CA LEU A 323 74.28 38.69 41.32
C LEU A 323 74.88 39.14 39.96
N ALA A 324 74.05 39.82 39.13
CA ALA A 324 74.27 41.18 38.56
C ALA A 324 73.60 41.36 37.16
N ASP A 325 72.96 42.52 36.95
CA ASP A 325 72.27 42.93 35.71
C ASP A 325 73.25 43.36 34.55
N PRO A 326 72.78 43.96 33.42
CA PRO A 326 72.96 43.60 31.99
C PRO A 326 74.19 44.32 31.35
N PRO A 327 74.57 44.29 30.02
CA PRO A 327 73.74 44.12 28.81
C PRO A 327 74.40 43.43 27.57
N SER A 328 73.63 43.41 26.46
CA SER A 328 74.07 43.57 25.07
C SER A 328 74.64 42.39 24.27
N ALA A 329 73.90 42.10 23.20
CA ALA A 329 74.31 41.80 21.83
C ALA A 329 75.17 40.55 21.49
N ALA A 330 74.51 39.75 20.64
CA ALA A 330 75.05 39.10 19.45
C ALA A 330 75.91 37.83 19.61
N GLN A 331 75.30 36.76 19.07
CA GLN A 331 75.94 35.73 18.25
C GLN A 331 76.98 34.85 18.93
N ALA A 332 76.54 33.66 19.35
CA ALA A 332 76.84 32.41 18.65
C ALA A 332 76.50 31.27 19.60
N LEU A 333 75.66 30.34 19.15
CA LEU A 333 75.74 28.90 19.40
C LEU A 333 74.55 28.25 18.68
N LEU A 334 74.64 28.22 17.36
CA LEU A 334 74.04 27.15 16.57
C LEU A 334 74.67 25.84 17.05
N GLY A 335 73.82 24.85 17.36
CA GLY A 335 74.24 23.45 17.43
C GLY A 335 74.22 22.83 18.82
N THR A 336 73.03 22.65 19.41
CA THR A 336 72.69 21.47 20.26
C THR A 336 71.24 21.44 20.74
N GLN A 337 70.50 22.56 20.68
CA GLN A 337 69.08 22.56 21.10
C GLN A 337 68.11 21.97 20.04
N SER A 338 68.51 21.89 18.77
CA SER A 338 67.69 21.31 17.71
C SER A 338 67.54 19.79 17.83
N SER A 339 68.53 19.05 18.34
CA SER A 339 68.40 17.58 18.44
C SER A 339 67.49 17.16 19.58
N LYS A 340 67.42 17.92 20.69
CA LYS A 340 66.47 17.64 21.78
C LYS A 340 65.02 17.85 21.33
N PHE A 341 64.74 18.93 20.59
CA PHE A 341 63.41 19.20 20.04
C PHE A 341 62.97 18.14 19.02
N ILE A 342 63.90 17.62 18.20
CA ILE A 342 63.61 16.54 17.26
C ILE A 342 63.33 15.23 17.99
N VAL A 343 64.10 14.89 19.04
CA VAL A 343 63.85 13.69 19.86
C VAL A 343 62.52 13.79 20.63
N ASP A 344 62.19 14.97 21.16
CA ASP A 344 60.92 15.21 21.84
C ASP A 344 59.72 15.11 20.88
N ILE A 345 59.84 15.61 19.64
CA ILE A 345 58.83 15.44 18.60
C ILE A 345 58.70 13.97 18.18
N ILE A 346 59.81 13.24 18.04
CA ILE A 346 59.79 11.82 17.70
C ILE A 346 59.10 11.00 18.80
N CYS A 347 59.32 11.35 20.08
CA CYS A 347 58.61 10.72 21.19
C CYS A 347 57.11 11.04 21.23
N GLN A 348 56.69 12.21 20.72
CA GLN A 348 55.29 12.64 20.62
C GLN A 348 54.58 12.12 19.35
N LEU A 349 55.34 11.65 18.35
CA LEU A 349 54.82 11.14 17.08
C LEU A 349 53.76 10.03 17.23
N PRO A 350 53.93 9.03 18.12
CA PRO A 350 52.91 8.01 18.35
C PRO A 350 51.57 8.61 18.81
N GLN A 351 51.61 9.61 19.70
CA GLN A 351 50.40 10.27 20.20
C GLN A 351 49.73 11.11 19.11
N LEU A 352 50.52 11.83 18.30
CA LEU A 352 50.03 12.58 17.14
C LEU A 352 49.40 11.67 16.07
N THR A 353 50.01 10.52 15.79
CA THR A 353 49.45 9.53 14.85
C THR A 353 48.18 8.89 15.41
N GLN A 354 48.13 8.59 16.71
CA GLN A 354 46.92 8.10 17.37
C GLN A 354 45.79 9.13 17.31
N MET A 355 46.10 10.41 17.53
CA MET A 355 45.12 11.50 17.44
C MET A 355 44.62 11.73 16.01
N SER A 356 45.51 11.66 15.00
CA SER A 356 45.09 11.74 13.60
C SER A 356 44.21 10.55 13.20
N ASN A 357 44.53 9.34 13.69
CA ASN A 357 43.72 8.15 13.45
C ASN A 357 42.37 8.22 14.16
N SER A 358 42.30 8.77 15.38
CA SER A 358 41.03 8.95 16.08
C SER A 358 40.17 10.03 15.40
N GLU A 359 40.76 11.13 14.96
CA GLU A 359 40.07 12.15 14.15
C GLU A 359 39.49 11.54 12.88
N ARG A 360 40.27 10.74 12.15
CA ARG A 360 39.82 10.06 10.93
C ARG A 360 38.69 9.06 11.22
N SER A 361 38.79 8.32 12.31
CA SER A 361 37.74 7.39 12.76
C SER A 361 36.44 8.12 13.09
N ILE A 362 36.52 9.23 13.84
CA ILE A 362 35.35 10.05 14.19
C ILE A 362 34.72 10.66 12.94
N LEU A 363 35.52 11.17 12.00
CA LEU A 363 35.01 11.68 10.73
C LEU A 363 34.32 10.58 9.91
N GLN A 364 34.89 9.38 9.87
CA GLN A 364 34.27 8.24 9.20
C GLN A 364 32.93 7.87 9.86
N GLN A 365 32.87 7.84 11.19
CA GLN A 365 31.62 7.62 11.92
C GLN A 365 30.59 8.72 11.66
N ALA A 366 31.00 9.99 11.64
CA ALA A 366 30.11 11.11 11.37
C ALA A 366 29.54 11.06 9.95
N VAL A 367 30.36 10.72 8.95
CA VAL A 367 29.92 10.52 7.56
C VAL A 367 28.97 9.33 7.45
N TYR A 368 29.29 8.22 8.12
CA TYR A 368 28.42 7.05 8.17
C TYR A 368 27.05 7.36 8.79
N LEU A 369 27.02 8.03 9.94
CA LEU A 369 25.77 8.43 10.60
C LEU A 369 24.97 9.40 9.76
N LYS A 370 25.63 10.33 9.05
CA LYS A 370 24.94 11.24 8.12
C LYS A 370 24.32 10.49 6.95
N ALA A 371 25.02 9.51 6.38
CA ALA A 371 24.49 8.66 5.31
C ALA A 371 23.31 7.79 5.79
N LEU A 372 23.42 7.26 7.01
CA LEU A 372 22.33 6.49 7.63
C LEU A 372 21.11 7.39 7.87
N LEU A 373 21.31 8.62 8.34
CA LEU A 373 20.23 9.58 8.57
C LEU A 373 19.56 10.00 7.25
N SER A 374 20.32 10.23 6.18
CA SER A 374 19.73 10.53 4.86
C SER A 374 18.96 9.35 4.29
N SER A 375 19.45 8.12 4.46
CA SER A 375 18.72 6.90 4.06
C SER A 375 17.39 6.79 4.81
N ALA A 376 17.41 6.99 6.13
CA ALA A 376 16.20 6.93 6.95
C ALA A 376 15.22 8.06 6.61
N ASP A 377 15.72 9.26 6.26
CA ASP A 377 14.87 10.38 5.82
C ASP A 377 14.23 10.09 4.45
N GLU A 378 14.99 9.52 3.51
CA GLU A 378 14.47 9.06 2.23
C GLU A 378 13.37 8.01 2.40
N GLU A 379 13.62 6.96 3.20
CA GLU A 379 12.64 5.92 3.54
C GLU A 379 11.37 6.50 4.19
N LEU A 380 11.52 7.45 5.11
CA LEU A 380 10.39 8.10 5.78
C LEU A 380 9.59 8.94 4.78
N THR A 381 10.24 9.68 3.88
CA THR A 381 9.55 10.45 2.85
C THR A 381 8.82 9.55 1.84
N GLU A 382 9.38 8.38 1.52
CA GLU A 382 8.72 7.39 0.66
C GLU A 382 7.50 6.79 1.38
N ALA A 383 7.65 6.36 2.63
CA ALA A 383 6.54 5.84 3.44
C ALA A 383 5.41 6.87 3.59
N LEU A 384 5.74 8.14 3.85
CA LEU A 384 4.75 9.22 3.89
C LEU A 384 4.09 9.45 2.53
N SER A 385 4.84 9.40 1.42
CA SER A 385 4.24 9.54 0.09
C SER A 385 3.26 8.41 -0.22
N ARG A 386 3.61 7.18 0.13
CA ARG A 386 2.74 6.02 -0.01
C ARG A 386 1.49 6.12 0.86
N LEU A 387 1.63 6.51 2.12
CA LEU A 387 0.48 6.77 3.01
C LEU A 387 -0.41 7.90 2.46
N SER A 388 0.17 8.90 1.79
CA SER A 388 -0.60 9.97 1.14
C SER A 388 -1.40 9.48 -0.06
N GLU A 389 -0.85 8.54 -0.83
CA GLU A 389 -1.52 7.93 -1.98
C GLU A 389 -2.62 6.95 -1.55
N GLU A 390 -2.40 6.22 -0.45
CA GLU A 390 -3.38 5.31 0.13
C GLU A 390 -4.49 6.06 0.89
N SER A 391 -4.18 7.22 1.47
CA SER A 391 -5.12 8.07 2.18
C SER A 391 -6.07 8.80 1.22
N ARG A 392 -7.35 8.43 1.25
CA ARG A 392 -8.42 9.15 0.52
C ARG A 392 -8.82 10.48 1.17
N LEU A 393 -8.27 10.80 2.34
CA LEU A 393 -8.61 12.00 3.12
C LEU A 393 -7.65 13.16 2.84
N LEU A 394 -6.50 12.89 2.21
CA LEU A 394 -5.47 13.89 1.94
C LEU A 394 -5.43 14.24 0.44
N PRO A 395 -5.18 15.51 0.08
CA PRO A 395 -4.85 15.88 -1.29
C PRO A 395 -3.57 15.14 -1.73
N SER A 396 -3.65 14.44 -2.87
CA SER A 396 -2.54 13.65 -3.41
C SER A 396 -1.29 14.54 -3.58
N GLY A 397 -0.19 14.18 -2.90
CA GLY A 397 1.12 14.82 -3.09
C GLY A 397 1.54 15.87 -2.06
N SER A 398 0.80 16.11 -0.96
CA SER A 398 1.31 16.97 0.12
C SER A 398 2.32 16.21 1.00
N LYS A 399 3.59 16.62 0.95
CA LYS A 399 4.66 16.09 1.83
C LYS A 399 4.77 16.85 3.17
N ASN A 400 3.96 17.89 3.35
CA ASN A 400 4.05 18.78 4.50
C ASN A 400 3.34 18.16 5.71
N LEU A 401 4.12 17.67 6.69
CA LEU A 401 3.62 17.09 7.94
C LEU A 401 2.68 18.03 8.72
N LEU A 402 2.88 19.35 8.61
CA LEU A 402 2.01 20.35 9.24
C LEU A 402 0.61 20.38 8.62
N GLU A 403 0.51 20.20 7.30
CA GLU A 403 -0.78 20.12 6.60
C GLU A 403 -1.51 18.83 6.98
N TRP A 404 -0.77 17.73 7.17
CA TRP A 404 -1.32 16.46 7.66
C TRP A 404 -1.90 16.61 9.06
N GLY A 405 -1.17 17.26 9.97
CA GLY A 405 -1.66 17.53 11.32
C GLY A 405 -2.93 18.37 11.32
N ALA A 406 -2.99 19.41 10.48
CA ALA A 406 -4.17 20.26 10.36
C ALA A 406 -5.40 19.49 9.82
N ILE A 407 -5.21 18.72 8.75
CA ILE A 407 -6.28 17.93 8.12
C ILE A 407 -6.75 16.80 9.06
N ALA A 408 -5.82 16.13 9.75
CA ALA A 408 -6.17 15.12 10.75
C ALA A 408 -7.01 15.72 11.89
N CYS A 409 -6.64 16.90 12.41
CA CYS A 409 -7.44 17.60 13.41
C CYS A 409 -8.82 18.03 12.88
N GLU A 410 -8.93 18.42 11.62
CA GLU A 410 -10.21 18.77 11.00
C GLU A 410 -11.10 17.52 10.82
N ALA A 411 -10.54 16.43 10.32
CA ALA A 411 -11.24 15.16 10.18
C ALA A 411 -11.70 14.61 11.54
N GLU A 412 -10.87 14.69 12.58
CA GLU A 412 -11.24 14.28 13.93
C GLU A 412 -12.40 15.12 14.48
N LYS A 413 -12.37 16.44 14.26
CA LYS A 413 -13.49 17.34 14.64
C LYS A 413 -14.77 16.99 13.89
N ALA A 414 -14.68 16.69 12.59
CA ALA A 414 -15.83 16.32 11.78
C ALA A 414 -16.45 15.00 12.24
N VAL A 415 -15.63 13.96 12.47
CA VAL A 415 -16.07 12.65 12.97
C VAL A 415 -16.70 12.79 14.36
N ARG A 416 -16.08 13.58 15.25
CA ARG A 416 -16.63 13.84 16.59
C ARG A 416 -17.97 14.58 16.51
N GLY A 417 -18.10 15.54 15.59
CA GLY A 417 -19.36 16.24 15.33
C GLY A 417 -20.46 15.29 14.86
N PHE A 418 -20.15 14.44 13.87
CA PHE A 418 -21.07 13.42 13.36
C PHE A 418 -21.50 12.43 14.46
N ALA A 419 -20.56 11.89 15.23
CA ALA A 419 -20.85 10.95 16.31
C ALA A 419 -21.72 11.58 17.43
N ASN A 420 -21.50 12.85 17.74
CA ASN A 420 -22.32 13.58 18.71
C ASN A 420 -23.74 13.81 18.20
N GLU A 421 -23.90 14.10 16.90
CA GLU A 421 -25.21 14.28 16.28
C GLU A 421 -26.01 12.97 16.21
N GLU A 422 -25.37 11.87 15.79
CA GLU A 422 -25.95 10.52 15.86
C GLU A 422 -26.37 10.16 17.29
N ARG A 423 -25.50 10.43 18.28
CA ARG A 423 -25.83 10.19 19.69
C ARG A 423 -27.02 11.04 20.14
N ARG A 424 -27.12 12.29 19.69
CA ARG A 424 -28.23 13.19 20.01
C ARG A 424 -29.53 12.67 19.39
N GLN A 425 -29.49 12.25 18.12
CA GLN A 425 -30.64 11.66 17.43
C GLN A 425 -31.10 10.38 18.14
N GLY A 426 -30.19 9.45 18.45
CA GLY A 426 -30.51 8.25 19.21
C GLY A 426 -31.08 8.56 20.60
N HIS A 427 -30.62 9.63 21.26
CA HIS A 427 -31.19 10.05 22.55
C HIS A 427 -32.60 10.63 22.39
N GLN A 428 -32.86 11.38 21.32
CA GLN A 428 -34.19 11.89 21.00
C GLN A 428 -35.15 10.74 20.68
N GLU A 429 -34.73 9.78 19.87
CA GLU A 429 -35.51 8.58 19.57
C GLU A 429 -35.81 7.79 20.84
N ALA A 430 -34.81 7.51 21.67
CA ALA A 430 -34.99 6.82 22.95
C ALA A 430 -35.96 7.58 23.88
N SER A 431 -35.86 8.91 23.97
CA SER A 431 -36.80 9.73 24.74
C SER A 431 -38.22 9.70 24.17
N SER A 432 -38.37 9.62 22.85
CA SER A 432 -39.68 9.52 22.20
C SER A 432 -40.32 8.16 22.46
N VAL A 433 -39.54 7.09 22.45
CA VAL A 433 -39.99 5.73 22.79
C VAL A 433 -40.36 5.65 24.27
N ALA A 434 -39.56 6.24 25.16
CA ALA A 434 -39.89 6.33 26.58
C ALA A 434 -41.23 7.07 26.80
N ALA A 435 -41.43 8.22 26.14
CA ALA A 435 -42.70 8.96 26.22
C ALA A 435 -43.90 8.17 25.67
N MET A 436 -43.70 7.38 24.60
CA MET A 436 -44.74 6.48 24.08
C MET A 436 -45.07 5.36 25.07
N LEU A 437 -44.06 4.79 25.75
CA LEU A 437 -44.28 3.78 26.80
C LEU A 437 -45.03 4.36 27.99
N ASP A 438 -44.70 5.57 28.43
CA ASP A 438 -45.40 6.25 29.52
C ASP A 438 -46.87 6.53 29.16
N LEU A 439 -47.14 6.96 27.92
CA LEU A 439 -48.50 7.11 27.40
C LEU A 439 -49.28 5.79 27.38
N CYS A 440 -48.66 4.70 26.91
CA CYS A 440 -49.26 3.37 26.94
C CYS A 440 -49.52 2.88 28.38
N SER A 441 -48.61 3.18 29.31
CA SER A 441 -48.77 2.87 30.73
C SER A 441 -49.96 3.61 31.33
N LEU A 442 -50.07 4.92 31.08
CA LEU A 442 -51.21 5.73 31.51
C LEU A 442 -52.53 5.23 30.91
N GLN A 443 -52.54 4.85 29.64
CA GLN A 443 -53.72 4.26 29.00
C GLN A 443 -54.11 2.94 29.68
N SER A 444 -53.13 2.12 30.07
CA SER A 444 -53.41 0.86 30.78
C SER A 444 -53.99 1.09 32.19
N GLU A 445 -53.52 2.11 32.91
CA GLU A 445 -54.08 2.49 34.22
C GLU A 445 -55.51 3.04 34.09
N VAL A 446 -55.78 3.91 33.09
CA VAL A 446 -57.13 4.43 32.83
C VAL A 446 -58.10 3.31 32.49
N LEU A 447 -57.68 2.33 31.68
CA LEU A 447 -58.50 1.15 31.37
C LEU A 447 -58.72 0.25 32.59
N ALA A 448 -57.79 0.22 33.55
CA ALA A 448 -57.95 -0.51 34.80
C ALA A 448 -58.94 0.16 35.76
N PHE A 449 -59.02 1.50 35.78
CA PHE A 449 -60.00 2.25 36.60
C PHE A 449 -61.42 2.28 35.99
N ALA A 450 -61.58 1.96 34.71
CA ALA A 450 -62.88 1.94 34.02
C ALA A 450 -63.64 0.60 34.14
N LYS A 451 -63.07 -0.38 34.85
CA LYS A 451 -63.73 -1.63 35.29
C LYS A 451 -64.15 -1.51 36.75
#